data_AF-F3CDM2-F1
#
_entry.id   AF-F3CDM2-F1
#
_cell.length_a   1.000
_cell.length_b   1.000
_cell.length_c   1.000
_cell.angle_alpha   90.00
_cell.angle_beta   90.00
_cell.angle_gamma   90.00
#
_symmetry.space_group_name_H-M   'P 1'
#
loop_
_entity.id
_entity.type
_entity.pdbx_description
1 polymer ?
#
loop_
_entity_poly.entity_id
_entity_poly.type
_entity_poly.pdbx_seq_one_letter_code
_entity_poly.pdbx_strand_id
1 'polypeptide(L)'
;QPAQLRLQEAQASLRLARAQAVERELNYQRQKRLLAAGSVAQSVVESALASSEQAKAEQVRAQAEQALAHRELDRTRLIAPFAGRVVARHAQPRTVLPAGQVVLDIESAAGQEVVAAVPLALAETLKPGDLARASSTTDGTSGFDLALEGISPRADDGLVRTAVFRVLRPASRLPSGITLLVQMHPDAGTQPLSVPVQALWMGTGSNSAEVFVYQPGGTVALRSVSLGTVKDGRALIASGLAG
;
A
#
# COMPACT_ATOMS: atom_id res chain seq x y z
N GLN A 1 25.37 16.39 -14.91
CA GLN A 1 26.74 16.92 -14.84
C GLN A 1 27.05 17.65 -13.53
N PRO A 2 26.21 18.54 -12.95
CA PRO A 2 26.60 19.29 -11.75
C PRO A 2 26.88 18.40 -10.52
N ALA A 3 26.09 17.33 -10.30
CA ALA A 3 26.32 16.42 -9.18
C ALA A 3 27.66 15.65 -9.26
N GLN A 4 28.13 15.32 -10.46
CA GLN A 4 29.44 14.67 -10.65
C GLN A 4 30.59 15.61 -10.31
N LEU A 5 30.49 16.87 -10.73
CA LEU A 5 31.48 17.90 -10.40
C LEU A 5 31.53 18.16 -8.89
N ARG A 6 30.38 18.25 -8.21
CA ARG A 6 30.33 18.36 -6.75
C ARG A 6 30.99 17.18 -6.03
N LEU A 7 30.78 15.95 -6.52
CA LEU A 7 31.44 14.78 -5.95
C LEU A 7 32.97 14.86 -6.12
N GLN A 8 33.45 15.28 -7.30
CA GLN A 8 34.89 15.45 -7.54
C GLN A 8 35.49 16.54 -6.64
N GLU A 9 34.79 17.65 -6.45
CA GLU A 9 35.18 18.72 -5.53
C GLU A 9 35.27 18.21 -4.08
N ALA A 10 34.23 17.53 -3.59
CA ALA A 10 34.22 16.98 -2.23
C ALA A 10 35.30 15.91 -2.02
N GLN A 11 35.59 15.09 -3.04
CA GLN A 11 36.71 14.14 -3.01
C GLN A 11 38.08 14.84 -2.96
N ALA A 12 38.24 15.97 -3.66
CA ALA A 12 39.45 16.77 -3.58
C ALA A 12 39.60 17.41 -2.19
N SER A 13 38.52 17.97 -1.65
CA SER A 13 38.48 18.54 -0.29
C SER A 13 38.86 17.51 0.78
N LEU A 14 38.29 16.30 0.73
CA LEU A 14 38.64 15.21 1.65
C LEU A 14 40.11 14.81 1.54
N ARG A 15 40.68 14.75 0.32
CA ARG A 15 42.11 14.46 0.15
C ARG A 15 42.99 15.53 0.78
N LEU A 16 42.63 16.81 0.63
CA LEU A 16 43.34 17.92 1.26
C LEU A 16 43.25 17.84 2.79
N ALA A 17 42.04 17.70 3.34
CA ALA A 17 41.81 17.63 4.78
C ALA A 17 42.53 16.43 5.42
N ARG A 18 42.53 15.27 4.74
CA ARG A 18 43.27 14.09 5.19
C ARG A 18 44.79 14.32 5.20
N ALA A 19 45.33 14.97 4.16
CA ALA A 19 46.76 15.29 4.13
C ALA A 19 47.15 16.24 5.28
N GLN A 20 46.33 17.25 5.53
CA GLN A 20 46.52 18.19 6.65
C GLN A 20 46.41 17.49 8.01
N ALA A 21 45.44 16.60 8.22
CA ALA A 21 45.31 15.84 9.45
C ALA A 21 46.55 14.97 9.73
N VAL A 22 47.09 14.30 8.70
CA VAL A 22 48.32 13.51 8.82
C VAL A 22 49.51 14.40 9.16
N GLU A 23 49.66 15.55 8.47
CA GLU A 23 50.75 16.50 8.74
C GLU A 23 50.71 17.02 10.19
N ARG A 24 49.53 17.44 10.67
CA ARG A 24 49.35 17.97 12.03
C ARG A 24 49.55 16.91 13.10
N GLU A 25 49.13 15.68 12.86
CA GLU A 25 49.38 14.56 13.76
C GLU A 25 50.89 14.26 13.85
N LEU A 26 51.60 14.20 12.72
CA LEU A 26 53.05 14.00 12.71
C LEU A 26 53.80 15.12 13.44
N ASN A 27 53.33 16.38 13.31
CA ASN A 27 53.89 17.50 14.04
C ASN A 27 53.66 17.37 15.55
N TYR A 28 52.44 17.03 15.99
CA TYR A 28 52.13 16.75 17.39
C TYR A 28 53.06 15.67 17.97
N GLN A 29 53.22 14.54 17.26
CA GLN A 29 54.13 13.46 17.70
C GLN A 29 55.60 13.88 17.73
N ARG A 30 56.02 14.81 16.87
CA ARG A 30 57.36 15.40 16.90
C ARG A 30 57.54 16.29 18.13
N GLN A 31 56.60 17.19 18.40
CA GLN A 31 56.68 18.09 19.57
C GLN A 31 56.63 17.32 20.88
N LYS A 32 55.82 16.26 20.97
CA LYS A 32 55.76 15.36 22.13
C LYS A 32 57.12 14.71 22.44
N ARG A 33 57.86 14.28 21.41
CA ARG A 33 59.22 13.72 21.56
C ARG A 33 60.23 14.78 22.00
N LEU A 34 60.14 16.00 21.45
CA LEU A 34 61.03 17.10 21.84
C LEU A 34 60.78 17.55 23.28
N LEU A 35 59.54 17.51 23.77
CA LEU A 35 59.22 17.80 25.17
C LEU A 35 59.83 16.76 26.10
N ALA A 36 59.76 15.48 25.75
CA ALA A 36 60.40 14.40 26.51
C ALA A 36 61.93 14.55 26.56
N ALA A 37 62.54 15.16 25.54
CA ALA A 37 63.95 15.52 25.50
C ALA A 37 64.26 16.88 26.15
N GLY A 38 63.28 17.55 26.80
CA GLY A 38 63.46 18.84 27.46
C GLY A 38 63.71 20.03 26.52
N SER A 39 63.45 19.88 25.21
CA SER A 39 63.83 20.83 24.17
C SER A 39 62.74 21.85 23.80
N VAL A 40 61.50 21.69 24.28
CA VAL A 40 60.37 22.60 24.03
C VAL A 40 59.49 22.76 25.28
N ALA A 41 58.73 23.85 25.35
CA ALA A 41 57.77 24.08 26.44
C ALA A 41 56.49 23.25 26.28
N GLN A 42 55.82 22.94 27.40
CA GLN A 42 54.56 22.19 27.41
C GLN A 42 53.47 22.86 26.56
N SER A 43 53.38 24.19 26.58
CA SER A 43 52.43 24.98 25.79
C SER A 43 52.55 24.76 24.28
N VAL A 44 53.74 24.44 23.77
CA VAL A 44 53.98 24.12 22.36
C VAL A 44 53.33 22.79 21.99
N VAL A 45 53.42 21.79 22.87
CA VAL A 45 52.79 20.47 22.66
C VAL A 45 51.28 20.58 22.75
N GLU A 46 50.75 21.35 23.70
CA GLU A 46 49.31 21.60 23.84
C GLU A 46 48.72 22.29 22.60
N SER A 47 49.43 23.31 22.07
CA SER A 47 49.04 23.97 20.83
C SER A 47 49.07 23.01 19.62
N ALA A 48 50.09 22.14 19.54
CA ALA A 48 50.19 21.14 18.48
C ALA A 48 49.09 20.07 18.58
N LEU A 49 48.72 19.65 19.80
CA LEU A 49 47.60 18.74 20.04
C LEU A 49 46.28 19.36 19.56
N ALA A 50 45.99 20.59 19.98
CA ALA A 50 44.78 21.32 19.57
C ALA A 50 44.71 21.44 18.03
N SER A 51 45.84 21.74 17.38
CA SER A 51 45.92 21.83 15.92
C SER A 51 45.70 20.46 15.23
N SER A 52 46.20 19.36 15.81
CA SER A 52 45.94 18.00 15.31
C SER A 52 44.46 17.64 15.42
N GLU A 53 43.85 17.86 16.59
CA GLU A 53 42.43 17.57 16.82
C GLU A 53 41.52 18.41 15.91
N GLN A 54 41.84 19.69 15.69
CA GLN A 54 41.14 20.52 14.72
C GLN A 54 41.23 19.96 13.29
N ALA A 55 42.41 19.53 12.85
CA ALA A 55 42.59 18.96 11.52
C ALA A 55 41.88 17.61 11.35
N LYS A 56 41.82 16.79 12.41
CA LYS A 56 41.01 15.55 12.43
C LYS A 56 39.51 15.86 12.31
N ALA A 57 39.02 16.84 13.06
CA ALA A 57 37.61 17.27 12.95
C ALA A 57 37.28 17.77 11.55
N GLU A 58 38.19 18.52 10.93
CA GLU A 58 38.07 18.99 9.55
C GLU A 58 38.04 17.82 8.54
N GLN A 59 38.88 16.80 8.71
CA GLN A 59 38.83 15.58 7.90
C GLN A 59 37.45 14.89 8.02
N VAL A 60 36.91 14.77 9.23
CA VAL A 60 35.59 14.16 9.46
C VAL A 60 34.49 14.97 8.76
N ARG A 61 34.56 16.30 8.83
CA ARG A 61 33.63 17.19 8.11
C ARG A 61 33.69 16.94 6.60
N ALA A 62 34.88 16.99 6.00
CA ALA A 62 35.06 16.76 4.56
C ALA A 62 34.60 15.35 4.13
N GLN A 63 34.73 14.35 5.00
CA GLN A 63 34.23 13.01 4.74
C GLN A 63 32.69 12.96 4.70
N ALA A 64 32.03 13.67 5.61
CA ALA A 64 30.57 13.80 5.60
C ALA A 64 30.07 14.54 4.34
N GLU A 65 30.76 15.60 3.92
CA GLU A 65 30.46 16.33 2.68
C GLU A 65 30.59 15.44 1.45
N GLN A 66 31.65 14.61 1.37
CA GLN A 66 31.83 13.64 0.30
C GLN A 66 30.71 12.58 0.27
N ALA A 67 30.25 12.12 1.44
CA ALA A 67 29.13 11.20 1.53
C ALA A 67 27.80 11.83 1.07
N LEU A 68 27.57 13.11 1.39
CA LEU A 68 26.40 13.86 0.92
C LEU A 68 26.42 14.04 -0.61
N ALA A 69 27.56 14.46 -1.17
CA ALA A 69 27.72 14.61 -2.62
C ALA A 69 27.53 13.28 -3.36
N HIS A 70 27.96 12.15 -2.76
CA HIS A 70 27.74 10.82 -3.33
C HIS A 70 26.24 10.47 -3.35
N ARG A 71 25.53 10.69 -2.24
CA ARG A 71 24.08 10.49 -2.13
C ARG A 71 23.30 11.34 -3.13
N GLU A 72 23.73 12.58 -3.38
CA GLU A 72 23.13 13.43 -4.42
C GLU A 72 23.34 12.86 -5.82
N LEU A 73 24.54 12.33 -6.11
CA LEU A 73 24.81 11.69 -7.40
C LEU A 73 23.95 10.44 -7.58
N ASP A 74 23.81 9.61 -6.56
CA ASP A 74 22.95 8.42 -6.62
C ASP A 74 21.49 8.79 -6.91
N ARG A 75 20.99 9.87 -6.30
CA ARG A 75 19.64 10.41 -6.57
C ARG A 75 19.44 10.91 -8.00
N THR A 76 20.50 11.15 -8.76
CA THR A 76 20.36 11.46 -10.20
C THR A 76 20.02 10.24 -11.05
N ARG A 77 20.18 9.02 -10.50
CA ARG A 77 19.80 7.77 -11.14
C ARG A 77 18.50 7.27 -10.51
N LEU A 78 17.43 7.34 -11.29
CA LEU A 78 16.16 6.76 -10.90
C LEU A 78 16.17 5.26 -11.22
N ILE A 79 16.17 4.44 -10.16
CA ILE A 79 16.13 2.97 -10.24
C ILE A 79 14.73 2.52 -9.84
N ALA A 80 14.13 1.61 -10.60
CA ALA A 80 12.84 1.04 -10.25
C ALA A 80 12.96 0.24 -8.93
N PRO A 81 12.07 0.46 -7.94
CA PRO A 81 12.15 -0.21 -6.64
C PRO A 81 11.77 -1.70 -6.72
N PHE A 82 11.08 -2.12 -7.79
CA PHE A 82 10.67 -3.50 -8.03
C PHE A 82 10.65 -3.81 -9.53
N ALA A 83 10.59 -5.11 -9.86
CA ALA A 83 10.43 -5.58 -11.23
C ALA A 83 8.99 -5.35 -11.71
N GLY A 84 8.85 -4.77 -12.90
CA GLY A 84 7.55 -4.36 -13.41
C GLY A 84 7.60 -3.84 -14.83
N ARG A 85 6.48 -3.27 -15.28
CA ARG A 85 6.32 -2.69 -16.62
C ARG A 85 6.02 -1.20 -16.48
N VAL A 86 6.70 -0.38 -17.29
CA VAL A 86 6.39 1.05 -17.39
C VAL A 86 5.05 1.23 -18.10
N VAL A 87 4.11 1.91 -17.47
CA VAL A 87 2.76 2.13 -18.00
C VAL A 87 2.51 3.54 -18.46
N ALA A 88 3.16 4.51 -17.82
CA ALA A 88 3.14 5.89 -18.26
C ALA A 88 4.52 6.51 -18.12
N ARG A 89 4.80 7.45 -19.02
CA ARG A 89 6.01 8.27 -19.00
C ARG A 89 5.58 9.73 -18.96
N HIS A 90 5.87 10.39 -17.85
CA HIS A 90 5.51 11.79 -17.61
C HIS A 90 6.63 12.76 -18.00
N ALA A 91 7.86 12.27 -18.14
CA ALA A 91 9.01 13.06 -18.52
C ALA A 91 9.67 12.60 -19.82
N GLN A 92 10.07 13.56 -20.64
CA GLN A 92 10.79 13.31 -21.87
C GLN A 92 12.31 13.31 -21.64
N PRO A 93 13.08 12.57 -22.46
CA PRO A 93 14.53 12.64 -22.41
C PRO A 93 15.02 14.08 -22.63
N ARG A 94 16.03 14.50 -21.85
CA ARG A 94 16.66 15.83 -21.88
C ARG A 94 15.80 16.98 -21.32
N THR A 95 14.69 16.69 -20.65
CA THR A 95 13.96 17.71 -19.87
C THR A 95 14.58 17.88 -18.49
N VAL A 96 14.66 19.13 -18.00
CA VAL A 96 15.03 19.44 -16.62
C VAL A 96 13.76 19.35 -15.77
N LEU A 97 13.79 18.56 -14.70
CA LEU A 97 12.65 18.35 -13.81
C LEU A 97 12.98 18.87 -12.40
N PRO A 98 12.05 19.57 -11.73
CA PRO A 98 12.15 19.83 -10.31
C PRO A 98 12.10 18.54 -9.48
N ALA A 99 12.65 18.60 -8.27
CA ALA A 99 12.57 17.50 -7.31
C ALA A 99 11.11 17.20 -6.94
N GLY A 100 10.78 15.91 -6.81
CA GLY A 100 9.44 15.45 -6.43
C GLY A 100 8.46 15.29 -7.59
N GLN A 101 8.83 15.64 -8.82
CA GLN A 101 7.98 15.38 -9.98
C GLN A 101 7.99 13.91 -10.37
N VAL A 102 6.81 13.36 -10.65
CA VAL A 102 6.65 11.98 -11.15
C VAL A 102 7.23 11.89 -12.56
N VAL A 103 8.07 10.87 -12.80
CA VAL A 103 8.78 10.66 -14.07
C VAL A 103 8.17 9.48 -14.86
N LEU A 104 7.89 8.39 -14.16
CA LEU A 104 7.41 7.12 -14.70
C LEU A 104 6.40 6.50 -13.74
N ASP A 105 5.35 5.91 -14.30
CA ASP A 105 4.48 4.99 -13.56
C ASP A 105 4.89 3.56 -13.91
N ILE A 106 5.04 2.73 -12.89
CA ILE A 106 5.49 1.34 -13.03
C ILE A 106 4.46 0.44 -12.37
N GLU A 107 3.93 -0.52 -13.13
CA GLU A 107 3.11 -1.60 -12.60
C GLU A 107 3.97 -2.79 -12.21
N SER A 108 3.71 -3.36 -11.04
CA SER A 108 4.37 -4.58 -10.60
C SER A 108 3.94 -5.78 -11.45
N ALA A 109 4.83 -6.78 -11.56
CA ALA A 109 4.47 -8.09 -12.07
C ALA A 109 3.81 -8.98 -10.99
N ALA A 110 3.80 -8.55 -9.73
CA ALA A 110 2.99 -9.15 -8.69
C ALA A 110 1.51 -8.98 -9.08
N GLY A 111 0.72 -10.04 -8.96
CA GLY A 111 -0.61 -10.18 -9.54
C GLY A 111 -1.58 -9.02 -9.28
N GLN A 112 -2.68 -8.99 -10.05
CA GLN A 112 -3.64 -7.90 -9.99
C GLN A 112 -4.46 -7.94 -8.69
N GLU A 113 -4.66 -6.74 -8.15
CA GLU A 113 -5.48 -6.50 -6.96
C GLU A 113 -6.68 -5.63 -7.33
N VAL A 114 -7.79 -5.88 -6.65
CA VAL A 114 -8.98 -5.03 -6.68
C VAL A 114 -9.12 -4.39 -5.32
N VAL A 115 -9.10 -3.05 -5.30
CA VAL A 115 -9.31 -2.26 -4.09
C VAL A 115 -10.75 -1.77 -4.09
N ALA A 116 -11.49 -2.05 -3.02
CA ALA A 116 -12.88 -1.64 -2.88
C ALA A 116 -13.11 -0.92 -1.55
N ALA A 117 -13.90 0.15 -1.60
CA ALA A 117 -14.42 0.81 -0.41
C ALA A 117 -15.66 0.05 0.08
N VAL A 118 -15.59 -0.51 1.28
CA VAL A 118 -16.65 -1.32 1.88
C VAL A 118 -17.29 -0.55 3.04
N PRO A 119 -18.63 -0.44 3.13
CA PRO A 119 -19.30 0.18 4.26
C PRO A 119 -18.92 -0.48 5.59
N LEU A 120 -18.83 0.31 6.67
CA LEU A 120 -18.35 -0.16 7.97
C LEU A 120 -19.08 -1.40 8.48
N ALA A 121 -20.42 -1.41 8.43
CA ALA A 121 -21.25 -2.53 8.89
C ALA A 121 -20.95 -3.84 8.15
N LEU A 122 -20.58 -3.75 6.87
CA LEU A 122 -20.25 -4.90 6.04
C LEU A 122 -18.79 -5.32 6.23
N ALA A 123 -17.88 -4.38 6.49
CA ALA A 123 -16.48 -4.69 6.77
C ALA A 123 -16.27 -5.49 8.08
N GLU A 124 -17.17 -5.34 9.07
CA GLU A 124 -17.11 -6.11 10.33
C GLU A 124 -17.44 -7.60 10.18
N THR A 125 -18.21 -7.97 9.15
CA THR A 125 -18.59 -9.38 8.92
C THR A 125 -17.58 -10.13 8.05
N LEU A 126 -16.73 -9.40 7.33
CA LEU A 126 -15.79 -9.96 6.38
C LEU A 126 -14.51 -10.48 7.04
N LYS A 127 -13.97 -11.55 6.45
CA LYS A 127 -12.73 -12.18 6.88
C LYS A 127 -11.82 -12.44 5.68
N PRO A 128 -10.49 -12.33 5.86
CA PRO A 128 -9.54 -12.78 4.85
C PRO A 128 -9.87 -14.22 4.38
N GLY A 129 -9.95 -14.40 3.07
CA GLY A 129 -10.40 -15.64 2.42
C GLY A 129 -11.82 -15.59 1.85
N ASP A 130 -12.64 -14.62 2.25
CA ASP A 130 -14.01 -14.49 1.71
C ASP A 130 -14.01 -14.29 0.19
N LEU A 131 -14.98 -14.92 -0.46
CA LEU A 131 -15.09 -14.89 -1.91
C LEU A 131 -16.01 -13.75 -2.37
N ALA A 132 -15.55 -13.00 -3.36
CA ALA A 132 -16.33 -11.99 -4.05
C ALA A 132 -16.28 -12.22 -5.57
N ARG A 133 -17.17 -11.57 -6.30
CA ARG A 133 -17.17 -11.54 -7.76
C ARG A 133 -17.11 -10.10 -8.23
N ALA A 134 -16.12 -9.78 -9.06
CA ALA A 134 -16.03 -8.48 -9.72
C ALA A 134 -16.57 -8.57 -11.14
N SER A 135 -17.26 -7.52 -11.58
CA SER A 135 -17.72 -7.36 -12.97
C SER A 135 -17.43 -5.95 -13.46
N SER A 136 -17.08 -5.82 -14.75
CA SER A 136 -16.91 -4.52 -15.40
C SER A 136 -18.26 -4.00 -15.86
N THR A 137 -18.57 -2.75 -15.54
CA THR A 137 -19.80 -2.08 -15.97
C THR A 137 -19.74 -1.55 -17.40
N THR A 138 -18.54 -1.46 -18.00
CA THR A 138 -18.34 -0.87 -19.33
C THR A 138 -18.36 -1.90 -20.46
N ASP A 139 -17.79 -3.08 -20.25
CA ASP A 139 -17.51 -4.05 -21.32
C ASP A 139 -18.33 -5.35 -21.23
N GLY A 140 -19.22 -5.47 -20.22
CA GLY A 140 -19.99 -6.70 -20.02
C GLY A 140 -19.13 -7.93 -19.71
N THR A 141 -17.85 -7.74 -19.35
CA THR A 141 -16.90 -8.80 -19.04
C THR A 141 -17.48 -9.69 -17.95
N SER A 142 -17.66 -10.97 -18.27
CA SER A 142 -18.21 -11.98 -17.37
C SER A 142 -17.39 -12.01 -16.07
N GLY A 143 -18.08 -11.87 -14.94
CA GLY A 143 -17.44 -11.58 -13.67
C GLY A 143 -16.39 -12.62 -13.27
N PHE A 144 -15.30 -12.15 -12.67
CA PHE A 144 -14.20 -12.98 -12.20
C PHE A 144 -14.19 -13.08 -10.68
N ASP A 145 -13.67 -14.21 -10.20
CA ASP A 145 -13.66 -14.51 -8.77
C ASP A 145 -12.49 -13.80 -8.08
N LEU A 146 -12.82 -13.21 -6.95
CA LEU A 146 -11.94 -12.48 -6.05
C LEU A 146 -11.86 -13.22 -4.72
N ALA A 147 -10.70 -13.17 -4.08
CA ALA A 147 -10.53 -13.57 -2.68
C ALA A 147 -10.09 -12.36 -1.88
N LEU A 148 -10.78 -12.09 -0.76
CA LEU A 148 -10.41 -11.04 0.17
C LEU A 148 -9.05 -11.37 0.79
N GLU A 149 -8.07 -10.49 0.60
CA GLU A 149 -6.74 -10.65 1.17
C GLU A 149 -6.64 -9.96 2.53
N GLY A 150 -7.26 -8.79 2.65
CA GLY A 150 -7.29 -8.06 3.90
C GLY A 150 -8.19 -6.83 3.85
N ILE A 151 -8.51 -6.33 5.03
CA ILE A 151 -9.27 -5.10 5.21
C ILE A 151 -8.44 -4.18 6.11
N SER A 152 -8.28 -2.94 5.67
CA SER A 152 -7.63 -1.91 6.46
C SER A 152 -8.33 -1.77 7.82
N PRO A 153 -7.60 -1.74 8.94
CA PRO A 153 -8.18 -1.46 10.26
C PRO A 153 -8.65 0.00 10.39
N ARG A 154 -8.18 0.88 9.49
CA ARG A 154 -8.55 2.29 9.46
C ARG A 154 -9.82 2.47 8.63
N ALA A 155 -10.77 3.22 9.16
CA ALA A 155 -11.89 3.74 8.39
C ALA A 155 -11.48 5.02 7.65
N ASP A 156 -11.75 5.07 6.36
CA ASP A 156 -11.59 6.25 5.53
C ASP A 156 -12.85 7.10 5.66
N ASP A 157 -12.65 8.36 6.06
CA ASP A 157 -13.70 9.35 6.38
C ASP A 157 -14.78 8.87 7.37
N GLY A 158 -14.48 7.82 8.14
CA GLY A 158 -15.37 7.24 9.15
C GLY A 158 -16.55 6.41 8.60
N LEU A 159 -16.69 6.28 7.28
CA LEU A 159 -17.86 5.64 6.65
C LEU A 159 -17.52 4.30 5.99
N VAL A 160 -16.33 4.20 5.41
CA VAL A 160 -15.90 3.03 4.64
C VAL A 160 -14.56 2.52 5.14
N ARG A 161 -14.28 1.24 4.91
CA ARG A 161 -12.98 0.63 5.09
C ARG A 161 -12.49 0.13 3.73
N THR A 162 -11.21 0.30 3.49
CA THR A 162 -10.57 -0.20 2.28
C THR A 162 -10.32 -1.71 2.40
N ALA A 163 -10.92 -2.48 1.50
CA ALA A 163 -10.71 -3.92 1.35
C ALA A 163 -9.89 -4.20 0.09
N VAL A 164 -8.90 -5.08 0.21
CA VAL A 164 -8.02 -5.49 -0.89
C VAL A 164 -8.32 -6.93 -1.25
N PHE A 165 -8.62 -7.16 -2.52
CA PHE A 165 -8.96 -8.46 -3.06
C PHE A 165 -7.92 -8.91 -4.08
N ARG A 166 -7.48 -10.14 -3.96
CA ARG A 166 -6.66 -10.80 -4.97
C ARG A 166 -7.53 -11.43 -6.04
N VAL A 167 -7.13 -11.29 -7.30
CA VAL A 167 -7.83 -11.89 -8.45
C VAL A 167 -7.42 -13.37 -8.57
N LEU A 168 -8.36 -14.30 -8.40
CA LEU A 168 -8.08 -15.75 -8.43
C LEU A 168 -7.91 -16.31 -9.84
N ARG A 169 -8.74 -15.81 -10.77
CA ARG A 169 -8.71 -16.17 -12.18
C ARG A 169 -8.82 -14.87 -12.97
N PRO A 170 -7.71 -14.30 -13.45
CA PRO A 170 -7.79 -13.06 -14.21
C PRO A 170 -8.65 -13.31 -15.45
N ALA A 171 -9.72 -12.54 -15.59
CA ALA A 171 -10.28 -12.30 -16.91
C ALA A 171 -9.14 -11.75 -17.79
N SER A 172 -9.19 -12.02 -19.09
CA SER A 172 -8.23 -11.50 -20.08
C SER A 172 -7.73 -10.09 -19.72
N ARG A 173 -6.41 -9.85 -19.78
CA ARG A 173 -5.69 -8.61 -19.39
C ARG A 173 -6.62 -7.48 -18.92
N LEU A 174 -6.94 -7.47 -17.63
CA LEU A 174 -7.69 -6.38 -17.02
C LEU A 174 -6.78 -5.15 -16.93
N PRO A 175 -7.11 -4.00 -17.54
CA PRO A 175 -6.29 -2.80 -17.37
C PRO A 175 -6.38 -2.28 -15.93
N SER A 176 -5.26 -1.81 -15.38
CA SER A 176 -5.29 -1.11 -14.08
C SER A 176 -6.03 0.22 -14.20
N GLY A 177 -6.66 0.66 -13.11
CA GLY A 177 -7.37 1.95 -13.06
C GLY A 177 -8.81 1.94 -13.57
N ILE A 178 -9.33 0.79 -14.00
CA ILE A 178 -10.76 0.65 -14.31
C ILE A 178 -11.61 0.55 -13.03
N THR A 179 -12.87 0.94 -13.13
CA THR A 179 -13.85 0.74 -12.06
C THR A 179 -14.56 -0.59 -12.22
N LEU A 180 -14.69 -1.34 -11.13
CA LEU A 180 -15.37 -2.63 -11.09
C LEU A 180 -16.49 -2.58 -10.06
N LEU A 181 -17.57 -3.30 -10.34
CA LEU A 181 -18.58 -3.61 -9.34
C LEU A 181 -18.17 -4.90 -8.63
N VAL A 182 -17.86 -4.79 -7.33
CA VAL A 182 -17.57 -5.95 -6.48
C VAL A 182 -18.86 -6.38 -5.79
N GLN A 183 -19.34 -7.56 -6.14
CA GLN A 183 -20.42 -8.24 -5.47
C GLN A 183 -19.80 -9.27 -4.52
N MET A 184 -19.90 -9.02 -3.22
CA MET A 184 -19.54 -10.03 -2.24
C MET A 184 -20.61 -11.11 -2.24
N HIS A 185 -20.23 -12.38 -2.08
CA HIS A 185 -21.22 -13.43 -1.93
C HIS A 185 -21.83 -13.31 -0.53
N PRO A 186 -23.09 -12.85 -0.36
CA PRO A 186 -23.81 -13.22 0.85
C PRO A 186 -23.96 -14.75 0.79
N ASP A 187 -23.72 -15.41 1.92
CA ASP A 187 -23.75 -16.87 2.10
C ASP A 187 -24.46 -17.64 0.97
N ALA A 188 -23.68 -18.40 0.19
CA ALA A 188 -24.19 -19.45 -0.68
C ALA A 188 -24.67 -20.63 0.19
N GLY A 189 -25.65 -20.38 1.04
CA GLY A 189 -26.17 -21.34 2.01
C GLY A 189 -27.66 -21.10 2.16
N THR A 190 -28.45 -21.81 1.35
CA THR A 190 -29.91 -21.75 1.25
C THR A 190 -30.39 -20.55 0.43
N GLN A 191 -30.91 -20.79 -0.79
CA GLN A 191 -31.83 -19.81 -1.36
C GLN A 191 -32.99 -19.68 -0.37
N PRO A 192 -33.20 -18.52 0.27
CA PRO A 192 -34.31 -18.38 1.19
C PRO A 192 -35.59 -18.65 0.40
N LEU A 193 -36.39 -19.60 0.88
CA LEU A 193 -37.66 -19.95 0.25
C LEU A 193 -38.45 -18.66 0.07
N SER A 194 -38.88 -18.37 -1.15
CA SER A 194 -39.60 -17.14 -1.45
C SER A 194 -40.90 -17.44 -2.15
N VAL A 195 -41.92 -16.65 -1.85
CA VAL A 195 -43.22 -16.74 -2.50
C VAL A 195 -43.57 -15.39 -3.12
N PRO A 196 -44.27 -15.36 -4.26
CA PRO A 196 -44.84 -14.12 -4.81
C PRO A 196 -45.72 -13.43 -3.76
N VAL A 197 -45.67 -12.10 -3.68
CA VAL A 197 -46.50 -11.35 -2.70
C VAL A 197 -48.00 -11.60 -2.87
N GLN A 198 -48.44 -11.92 -4.09
CA GLN A 198 -49.83 -12.29 -4.42
C GLN A 198 -50.28 -13.64 -3.84
N ALA A 199 -49.34 -14.50 -3.40
CA ALA A 199 -49.65 -15.77 -2.74
C ALA A 199 -49.79 -15.61 -1.22
N LEU A 200 -49.50 -14.42 -0.68
CA LEU A 200 -49.60 -14.13 0.74
C LEU A 200 -50.98 -13.59 1.07
N TRP A 201 -51.59 -14.18 2.09
CA TRP A 201 -52.72 -13.59 2.79
C TRP A 201 -52.20 -12.92 4.06
N MET A 202 -52.25 -11.59 4.12
CA MET A 202 -51.79 -10.83 5.28
C MET A 202 -52.76 -11.05 6.46
N GLY A 203 -52.23 -11.51 7.59
CA GLY A 203 -52.97 -11.61 8.85
C GLY A 203 -53.01 -10.27 9.61
N THR A 204 -53.57 -10.27 10.81
CA THR A 204 -53.66 -9.09 11.69
C THR A 204 -52.38 -8.82 12.50
N GLY A 205 -51.38 -9.70 12.42
CA GLY A 205 -50.10 -9.58 13.13
C GLY A 205 -49.03 -8.86 12.30
N SER A 206 -48.11 -8.17 12.96
CA SER A 206 -46.91 -7.65 12.30
C SER A 206 -45.98 -8.81 11.93
N ASN A 207 -45.64 -8.90 10.64
CA ASN A 207 -44.66 -9.84 10.09
C ASN A 207 -45.10 -11.33 10.00
N SER A 208 -46.39 -11.62 10.16
CA SER A 208 -46.99 -12.92 9.88
C SER A 208 -47.92 -12.86 8.67
N ALA A 209 -47.84 -13.88 7.81
CA ALA A 209 -48.77 -14.07 6.70
C ALA A 209 -49.18 -15.53 6.63
N GLU A 210 -50.22 -15.81 5.87
CA GLU A 210 -50.71 -17.15 5.61
C GLU A 210 -50.55 -17.47 4.13
N VAL A 211 -50.19 -18.72 3.84
CA VAL A 211 -50.08 -19.23 2.46
C VAL A 211 -50.89 -20.50 2.33
N PHE A 212 -51.44 -20.70 1.14
CA PHE A 212 -52.08 -21.95 0.76
C PHE A 212 -51.06 -22.93 0.20
N VAL A 213 -50.92 -24.08 0.85
CA VAL A 213 -50.02 -25.16 0.41
C VAL A 213 -50.85 -26.34 -0.06
N TYR A 214 -50.57 -26.80 -1.28
CA TYR A 214 -51.20 -27.98 -1.84
C TYR A 214 -50.62 -29.25 -1.20
N GLN A 215 -51.50 -30.14 -0.75
CA GLN A 215 -51.12 -31.42 -0.15
C GLN A 215 -51.29 -32.57 -1.14
N PRO A 216 -50.49 -33.64 -1.03
CA PRO A 216 -50.70 -34.87 -1.81
C PRO A 216 -52.11 -35.42 -1.52
N GLY A 217 -52.98 -35.46 -2.53
CA GLY A 217 -54.37 -35.87 -2.38
C GLY A 217 -55.42 -34.84 -2.83
N GLY A 218 -55.01 -33.67 -3.34
CA GLY A 218 -55.95 -32.71 -3.94
C GLY A 218 -56.47 -31.64 -2.98
N THR A 219 -56.05 -31.65 -1.72
CA THR A 219 -56.49 -30.70 -0.70
C THR A 219 -55.52 -29.54 -0.55
N VAL A 220 -56.06 -28.39 -0.14
CA VAL A 220 -55.28 -27.18 0.14
C VAL A 220 -55.31 -26.94 1.65
N ALA A 221 -54.15 -26.69 2.25
CA ALA A 221 -54.02 -26.36 3.67
C ALA A 221 -53.45 -24.95 3.85
N LEU A 222 -54.02 -24.21 4.79
CA LEU A 222 -53.52 -22.89 5.18
C LEU A 222 -52.35 -23.08 6.15
N ARG A 223 -51.21 -22.41 5.89
CA ARG A 223 -50.04 -22.42 6.77
C ARG A 223 -49.61 -21.00 7.10
N SER A 224 -49.44 -20.73 8.38
CA SER A 224 -48.86 -19.47 8.85
C SER A 224 -47.34 -19.48 8.63
N VAL A 225 -46.84 -18.38 8.09
CA VAL A 225 -45.44 -18.17 7.76
C VAL A 225 -44.94 -16.86 8.34
N SER A 226 -43.66 -16.85 8.75
CA SER A 226 -42.97 -15.63 9.14
C SER A 226 -42.28 -15.03 7.93
N LEU A 227 -42.56 -13.75 7.65
CA LEU A 227 -42.01 -13.05 6.51
C LEU A 227 -40.63 -12.46 6.82
N GLY A 228 -39.74 -12.51 5.83
CA GLY A 228 -38.48 -11.78 5.80
C GLY A 228 -38.60 -10.51 4.95
N THR A 229 -37.53 -10.16 4.25
CA THR A 229 -37.52 -9.00 3.35
C THR A 229 -38.33 -9.27 2.08
N VAL A 230 -38.94 -8.22 1.55
CA VAL A 230 -39.63 -8.23 0.25
C VAL A 230 -38.71 -7.56 -0.77
N LYS A 231 -38.39 -8.28 -1.85
CA LYS A 231 -37.56 -7.78 -2.95
C LYS A 231 -38.10 -8.31 -4.28
N ASP A 232 -38.16 -7.45 -5.29
CA ASP A 232 -38.56 -7.80 -6.66
C ASP A 232 -39.95 -8.50 -6.74
N GLY A 233 -40.91 -8.07 -5.92
CA GLY A 233 -42.28 -8.64 -5.89
C GLY A 233 -42.39 -10.02 -5.24
N ARG A 234 -41.32 -10.49 -4.57
CA ARG A 234 -41.31 -11.74 -3.81
C ARG A 234 -40.99 -11.46 -2.35
N ALA A 235 -41.66 -12.17 -1.46
CA ALA A 235 -41.36 -12.15 -0.04
C ALA A 235 -40.50 -13.37 0.32
N LEU A 236 -39.41 -13.13 1.06
CA LEU A 236 -38.64 -14.21 1.66
C LEU A 236 -39.42 -14.80 2.84
N ILE A 237 -39.38 -16.12 3.00
CA ILE A 237 -39.99 -16.84 4.11
C ILE A 237 -38.90 -17.19 5.12
N ALA A 238 -38.99 -16.62 6.32
CA ALA A 238 -38.06 -16.86 7.41
C ALA A 238 -38.34 -18.21 8.11
N SER A 239 -39.61 -18.60 8.23
CA SER A 239 -40.02 -19.88 8.82
C SER A 239 -41.48 -20.22 8.48
N GLY A 240 -41.87 -21.49 8.67
CA GLY A 240 -43.25 -21.98 8.50
C GLY A 240 -43.49 -22.82 7.23
N LEU A 241 -42.51 -22.86 6.32
CA LEU A 241 -42.50 -23.74 5.16
C LEU A 241 -41.21 -24.53 5.12
N ALA A 242 -41.32 -25.81 4.80
CA ALA A 242 -40.21 -26.67 4.45
C ALA A 242 -40.27 -26.90 2.93
N GLY A 243 -39.12 -26.75 2.26
CA GLY A 243 -38.95 -27.11 0.86
C GLY A 243 -38.72 -28.60 0.68
#